data_AF-A0A661IAL8-F1
#
_entry.id   AF-A0A661IAL8-F1
#
_cell.length_a   1.000
_cell.length_b   1.000
_cell.length_c   1.000
_cell.angle_alpha   90.00
_cell.angle_beta   90.00
_cell.angle_gamma   90.00
#
_symmetry.space_group_name_H-M   'P 1'
#
loop_
_entity.id
_entity.type
_entity.pdbx_description
1 polymer ?
#
loop_
_entity_poly.entity_id
_entity_poly.type
_entity_poly.pdbx_seq_one_letter_code
_entity_poly.pdbx_strand_id
1 'polypeptide(L)' 'MRYKERRYRSWIWRDGLFSFRVQVKETDLLVLAERDLRERAKEEVIQIRQQLEEYIRENPSFGEALRPLPPD' A
#
# COMPACT_ATOMS: atom_id res chain seq x y z
N MET A 1 9.67 -43.28 -5.37
CA MET A 1 10.01 -41.85 -5.27
C MET A 1 9.64 -41.36 -3.88
N ARG A 2 10.63 -40.89 -3.11
CA ARG A 2 10.45 -40.53 -1.69
C ARG A 2 9.77 -39.15 -1.63
N TYR A 3 8.60 -39.07 -0.99
CA TYR A 3 7.94 -37.80 -0.74
C TYR A 3 8.89 -36.90 0.07
N LYS A 4 9.30 -35.77 -0.52
CA LYS A 4 10.10 -34.74 0.15
C LYS A 4 9.14 -33.63 0.53
N GLU A 5 8.84 -33.54 1.82
CA GLU A 5 7.95 -32.51 2.36
C GLU A 5 8.45 -31.12 1.96
N ARG A 6 7.66 -30.41 1.16
CA ARG A 6 8.01 -29.08 0.65
C ARG A 6 7.62 -28.01 1.68
N ARG A 7 8.40 -27.91 2.76
CA ARG A 7 8.21 -26.95 3.88
C ARG A 7 8.00 -25.49 3.46
N TYR A 8 8.51 -25.05 2.30
CA TYR A 8 8.27 -23.68 1.82
C TYR A 8 6.80 -23.43 1.43
N ARG A 9 6.01 -24.47 1.13
CA ARG A 9 4.59 -24.33 0.76
C ARG A 9 3.69 -24.07 1.98
N SER A 10 4.11 -24.50 3.17
CA SER A 10 3.42 -24.19 4.42
C SER A 10 3.71 -22.78 4.95
N TRP A 11 4.78 -22.13 4.49
CA TRP A 11 5.10 -20.74 4.86
C TRP A 11 4.21 -19.70 4.17
N ILE A 12 3.59 -20.06 3.04
CA ILE A 12 2.70 -19.16 2.29
C ILE A 12 1.31 -19.06 2.98
N TRP A 13 1.00 -19.97 3.91
CA TRP A 13 -0.32 -20.06 4.53
C TRP A 13 -0.29 -19.72 6.04
N ARG A 14 -0.45 -18.43 6.33
CA ARG A 14 -1.39 -17.88 7.34
C ARG A 14 -1.21 -18.17 8.84
N ASP A 15 -0.04 -18.51 9.36
CA ASP A 15 0.22 -18.42 10.81
C ASP A 15 1.15 -17.25 11.13
N GLY A 16 0.59 -16.09 11.49
CA GLY A 16 1.36 -14.97 12.08
C GLY A 16 1.21 -13.59 11.43
N LEU A 17 0.53 -13.45 10.29
CA LEU A 17 0.30 -12.14 9.67
C LEU A 17 -1.07 -11.55 10.06
N PHE A 18 -1.06 -10.31 10.52
CA PHE A 18 -2.23 -9.48 10.73
C PHE A 18 -2.75 -9.00 9.38
N SER A 19 -3.95 -9.44 9.01
CA SER A 19 -4.66 -8.95 7.83
C SER A 19 -5.61 -7.83 8.24
N PHE A 20 -5.50 -6.67 7.61
CA PHE A 20 -6.36 -5.53 7.88
C PHE A 20 -6.55 -4.64 6.65
N ARG A 21 -7.63 -3.86 6.66
CA ARG A 21 -7.98 -2.91 5.61
C ARG A 21 -7.71 -1.48 6.08
N VAL A 22 -7.13 -0.65 5.21
CA VAL A 22 -6.95 0.79 5.41
C VAL A 22 -7.66 1.50 4.27
N GLN A 23 -8.68 2.28 4.60
CA GLN A 23 -9.45 3.04 3.62
C GLN A 23 -9.44 4.53 3.98
N VAL A 24 -8.96 5.37 3.05
CA VAL A 24 -8.95 6.83 3.16
C VAL A 24 -9.33 7.40 1.79
N LYS A 25 -10.52 7.98 1.69
CA LYS A 25 -11.13 8.42 0.43
C LYS A 25 -11.09 7.29 -0.62
N GLU A 26 -10.46 7.51 -1.77
CA GLU A 26 -10.32 6.53 -2.85
C GLU A 26 -9.22 5.49 -2.60
N THR A 27 -8.30 5.75 -1.67
CA THR A 27 -7.22 4.80 -1.35
C THR A 27 -7.77 3.70 -0.45
N ASP A 28 -7.77 2.47 -0.96
CA ASP A 28 -8.29 1.28 -0.28
C ASP A 28 -7.28 0.15 -0.36
N LEU A 29 -6.63 -0.13 0.76
CA LEU A 29 -5.54 -1.10 0.86
C LEU A 29 -5.95 -2.29 1.71
N LEU A 30 -5.65 -3.50 1.21
CA LEU A 30 -5.60 -4.71 2.03
C LEU A 30 -4.13 -5.00 2.38
N VAL A 31 -3.80 -4.91 3.67
CA VAL A 31 -2.43 -5.07 4.18
C VAL A 31 -2.33 -6.36 4.98
N LEU A 32 -1.26 -7.12 4.72
CA LEU A 32 -0.84 -8.26 5.52
C LEU A 32 0.54 -7.93 6.10
N ALA A 33 0.66 -7.92 7.43
CA ALA A 33 1.90 -7.55 8.12
C ALA A 33 2.18 -8.44 9.34
N GLU A 34 3.44 -8.56 9.75
CA GLU A 34 3.88 -9.38 10.90
C GLU A 34 3.36 -8.89 12.26
N ARG A 35 2.84 -7.65 12.32
CA ARG A 35 2.21 -7.05 13.50
C ARG A 35 1.06 -6.15 13.06
N ASP A 36 0.21 -5.77 14.02
CA ASP A 36 -0.83 -4.78 13.75
C ASP A 36 -0.20 -3.41 13.43
N LEU A 37 -0.35 -2.98 12.18
CA LEU A 37 0.13 -1.69 11.68
C LEU A 37 -1.01 -0.82 11.17
N ARG A 38 -2.27 -1.09 11.58
CA ARG A 38 -3.45 -0.36 11.09
C ARG A 38 -3.33 1.14 11.21
N GLU A 39 -3.06 1.64 12.41
CA GLU A 39 -2.99 3.08 12.67
C GLU A 39 -1.82 3.72 11.92
N ARG A 40 -0.63 3.09 11.99
CA ARG A 40 0.53 3.58 11.26
C ARG A 40 0.28 3.64 9.76
N ALA A 41 -0.26 2.57 9.17
CA ALA A 41 -0.56 2.54 7.73
C ALA A 41 -1.61 3.59 7.35
N LYS A 42 -2.61 3.83 8.19
CA LYS A 42 -3.61 4.88 7.99
C LYS A 42 -3.00 6.28 8.06
N GLU A 43 -2.14 6.54 9.04
CA GLU A 43 -1.41 7.81 9.17
C GLU A 43 -0.55 8.08 7.94
N GLU A 44 0.23 7.10 7.48
CA GLU A 44 1.05 7.22 6.28
C GLU A 44 0.21 7.49 5.02
N VAL A 45 -0.92 6.78 4.87
CA VAL A 45 -1.85 7.05 3.75
C VAL A 45 -2.37 8.49 3.81
N ILE A 46 -2.73 9.00 4.98
CA ILE A 46 -3.18 10.39 5.13
C ILE A 46 -2.05 11.37 4.74
N GLN A 47 -0.84 11.17 5.25
CA GLN A 47 0.30 12.05 5.01
C GLN A 47 0.70 12.10 3.53
N ILE A 48 0.84 10.93 2.89
CA ILE A 48 1.21 10.85 1.47
C ILE A 48 0.11 11.44 0.60
N ARG A 49 -1.17 11.16 0.91
CA ARG A 49 -2.29 11.76 0.18
C ARG A 49 -2.30 13.27 0.31
N GLN A 50 -2.05 13.81 1.50
CA GLN A 50 -1.99 15.26 1.70
C GLN A 50 -0.93 15.89 0.80
N GLN A 51 0.27 15.32 0.78
CA GLN A 51 1.36 15.80 -0.08
C GLN A 51 1.00 15.73 -1.57
N LEU A 52 0.39 14.63 -2.02
CA LEU A 52 -0.07 14.49 -3.41
C LEU A 52 -1.18 15.50 -3.76
N GLU A 53 -2.17 15.66 -2.87
CA GLU A 53 -3.29 16.60 -3.06
C GLU A 53 -2.80 18.06 -3.04
N GLU A 54 -1.81 18.39 -2.21
CA GLU A 54 -1.14 19.69 -2.20
C GLU A 54 -0.36 19.95 -3.49
N TYR A 55 0.45 18.99 -3.92
CA TYR A 55 1.20 19.12 -5.16
C TYR A 55 0.30 19.27 -6.39
N ILE A 56 -0.79 18.49 -6.49
CA ILE A 56 -1.79 18.64 -7.57
C ILE A 56 -2.45 20.02 -7.52
N ARG A 57 -2.68 20.58 -6.33
CA ARG A 57 -3.28 21.93 -6.19
C ARG A 57 -2.35 23.02 -6.70
N GLU A 58 -1.06 22.90 -6.42
CA GLU A 58 -0.03 23.84 -6.88
C GLU A 58 0.32 23.64 -8.36
N ASN A 59 0.21 22.40 -8.86
CA ASN A 59 0.53 21.99 -10.22
C ASN A 59 -0.65 21.24 -10.88
N PRO A 60 -1.75 21.93 -11.25
CA PRO A 60 -2.97 21.27 -11.75
C PRO A 60 -2.73 20.37 -12.97
N SER A 61 -1.77 20.73 -13.83
CA SER A 61 -1.38 19.91 -14.99
C SER A 61 -0.89 18.52 -14.61
N PHE A 62 -0.32 18.32 -13.42
CA PHE A 62 0.12 17.02 -12.93
C PHE A 62 -1.04 16.04 -12.75
N GLY A 63 -2.19 16.51 -12.25
CA GLY A 63 -3.36 15.65 -12.02
C GLY A 63 -4.06 15.17 -13.29
N GLU A 64 -3.85 15.86 -14.41
CA GLU A 64 -4.55 15.61 -15.69
C GLU A 64 -3.61 15.13 -16.80
N ALA A 65 -2.30 15.03 -16.53
CA ALA A 65 -1.30 14.71 -17.53
C ALA A 65 -1.48 13.30 -18.10
N LEU A 66 -1.62 13.23 -19.43
CA LEU A 66 -1.63 11.97 -20.21
C LEU A 66 -0.29 11.73 -20.92
N ARG A 67 0.72 12.57 -20.66
CA ARG A 67 2.08 12.50 -21.19
C ARG A 67 3.05 12.94 -20.09
N PRO A 68 4.33 12.51 -20.13
CA PRO A 68 5.33 12.97 -19.19
C PRO A 68 5.41 14.50 -19.15
N LEU A 69 5.49 15.05 -17.94
CA LEU A 69 5.75 16.48 -17.72
C LEU A 69 7.27 16.74 -17.70
N PRO A 70 7.70 17.97 -18.01
CA PRO A 70 9.09 18.36 -17.79
C PRO A 70 9.43 18.28 -16.28
N PRO A 71 10.72 18.19 -15.92
CA PRO A 71 11.15 18.31 -14.52
C PRO A 71 10.73 19.65 -13.92
N ASP A 72 10.48 19.63 -12.61
CA ASP A 72 10.15 20.81 -11.79
C ASP A 72 11.32 21.80 -11.64
#